data_AF-U4L2B7-F1
#
_entry.id   AF-U4L2B7-F1
#
_cell.length_a   1.000
_cell.length_b   1.000
_cell.length_c   1.000
_cell.angle_alpha   90.00
_cell.angle_beta   90.00
_cell.angle_gamma   90.00
#
_symmetry.space_group_name_H-M   'P 1'
#
loop_
_entity.id
_entity.type
_entity.pdbx_description
1 polymer ?
#
loop_
_entity_poly.entity_id
_entity_poly.type
_entity_poly.pdbx_seq_one_letter_code
_entity_poly.pdbx_strand_id
1 'polypeptide(L)'
;MSNPKPRYSIAPNRLSGGSGAPSSQLSQPALAARIEEKRQELESLLMLRDLSGNVARQLSELEEKLVTLADGTEAVAAVLSNWQTILRTIALASTAIPQPKEETKDDPFTNTPPAKEQGDGFPKDEEGVPMPHVLVRIPVDDQQ
;
A
#
# COMPACT_ATOMS: atom_id res chain seq x y z
N MET A 1 -22.39 27.57 -47.00
CA MET A 1 -21.82 28.45 -45.96
C MET A 1 -20.42 27.96 -45.64
N SER A 2 -19.39 28.68 -46.09
CA SER A 2 -17.98 28.27 -46.00
C SER A 2 -17.33 28.94 -44.79
N ASN A 3 -16.89 28.15 -43.82
CA ASN A 3 -16.28 28.63 -42.58
C ASN A 3 -14.81 29.02 -42.84
N PRO A 4 -14.36 30.25 -42.52
CA PRO A 4 -12.95 30.62 -42.68
C PRO A 4 -12.10 29.99 -41.56
N LYS A 5 -11.07 29.23 -41.97
CA LYS A 5 -10.12 28.56 -41.06
C LYS A 5 -9.26 29.61 -40.31
N PRO A 6 -9.04 29.48 -38.99
CA PRO A 6 -8.14 30.36 -38.26
C PRO A 6 -6.68 30.06 -38.66
N ARG A 7 -6.00 31.06 -39.22
CA ARG A 7 -4.56 31.02 -39.47
C ARG A 7 -3.84 31.32 -38.16
N TYR A 8 -3.35 30.29 -37.48
CA TYR A 8 -2.32 30.46 -36.45
C TYR A 8 -1.06 31.01 -37.13
N SER A 9 -0.81 32.31 -36.97
CA SER A 9 0.48 32.91 -37.32
C SER A 9 1.26 33.15 -36.03
N ILE A 10 2.21 32.25 -35.77
CA ILE A 10 3.27 32.46 -34.80
C ILE A 10 4.36 33.20 -35.57
N ALA A 11 4.55 34.49 -35.28
CA ALA A 11 5.69 35.24 -35.78
C ALA A 11 6.32 36.01 -34.62
N PRO A 12 7.45 35.54 -34.07
CA PRO A 12 8.42 36.40 -33.43
C PRO A 12 9.53 36.75 -34.44
N ASN A 13 9.82 38.03 -34.58
CA ASN A 13 11.16 38.61 -34.37
C ASN A 13 11.20 40.00 -35.05
N ARG A 14 11.24 41.06 -34.26
CA ARG A 14 11.50 42.41 -34.76
C ARG A 14 13.02 42.63 -34.81
N LEU A 15 13.58 42.72 -36.01
CA LEU A 15 14.83 43.44 -36.24
C LEU A 15 14.64 44.50 -37.33
N SER A 16 14.81 45.75 -36.89
CA SER A 16 15.48 46.88 -37.55
C SER A 16 15.39 47.05 -39.07
N GLY A 17 14.84 48.21 -39.48
CA GLY A 17 15.32 48.98 -40.63
C GLY A 17 14.36 49.06 -41.82
N GLY A 18 13.80 50.24 -42.08
CA GLY A 18 13.11 50.53 -43.34
C GLY A 18 11.99 51.56 -43.21
N SER A 19 12.26 52.77 -43.72
CA SER A 19 11.36 53.92 -43.78
C SER A 19 10.06 53.64 -44.56
N GLY A 20 8.95 54.21 -44.08
CA GLY A 20 7.78 54.56 -44.89
C GLY A 20 6.63 53.56 -44.94
N ALA A 21 5.70 53.65 -43.98
CA ALA A 21 4.31 53.24 -44.16
C ALA A 21 3.39 54.01 -43.18
N PRO A 22 2.35 54.72 -43.65
CA PRO A 22 1.32 55.24 -42.77
C PRO A 22 0.33 54.11 -42.50
N SER A 23 0.44 53.44 -41.36
CA SER A 23 -0.57 52.47 -40.92
C SER A 23 -0.82 52.58 -39.42
N SER A 24 -1.16 53.79 -38.97
CA SER A 24 -1.64 54.05 -37.60
C SER A 24 -3.18 54.06 -37.50
N GLN A 25 -3.89 53.65 -38.55
CA GLN A 25 -5.35 53.47 -38.55
C GLN A 25 -5.71 51.97 -38.62
N LEU A 26 -5.20 51.19 -37.68
CA LEU A 26 -5.90 49.96 -37.28
C LEU A 26 -7.14 50.43 -36.51
N SER A 27 -8.27 50.41 -37.20
CA SER A 27 -9.57 50.89 -36.77
C SER A 27 -9.89 50.41 -35.35
N GLN A 28 -10.17 51.35 -34.43
CA GLN A 28 -10.70 51.11 -33.07
C GLN A 28 -11.68 49.91 -32.96
N PRO A 29 -12.63 49.68 -33.89
CA PRO A 29 -13.49 48.49 -33.85
C PRO A 29 -12.78 47.13 -34.01
N ALA A 30 -11.67 47.05 -34.74
CA ALA A 30 -10.90 45.81 -34.90
C ALA A 30 -10.12 45.42 -33.63
N LEU A 31 -9.74 46.42 -32.82
CA LEU A 31 -9.14 46.19 -31.49
C LEU A 31 -10.21 45.72 -30.50
N ALA A 32 -11.41 46.31 -30.53
CA ALA A 32 -12.53 45.87 -29.70
C ALA A 32 -12.92 44.40 -29.97
N ALA A 33 -12.95 43.97 -31.23
CA ALA A 33 -13.22 42.58 -31.59
C ALA A 33 -12.16 41.61 -31.04
N ARG A 34 -10.87 41.98 -31.08
CA ARG A 34 -9.79 41.17 -30.50
C ARG A 34 -9.85 41.12 -28.97
N ILE A 35 -10.26 42.21 -28.32
CA ILE A 35 -10.45 42.24 -26.87
C ILE A 35 -11.56 41.26 -26.47
N GLU A 36 -12.65 41.23 -27.22
CA GLU A 36 -13.76 40.31 -26.98
C GLU A 36 -13.34 38.85 -27.18
N GLU A 37 -12.61 38.56 -28.27
CA GLU A 37 -12.01 37.24 -28.50
C GLU A 37 -11.09 36.82 -27.35
N LYS A 38 -10.21 37.71 -26.87
CA LYS A 38 -9.33 37.44 -25.73
C LYS A 38 -10.08 37.25 -24.41
N ARG A 39 -11.21 37.91 -24.21
CA ARG A 39 -12.06 37.67 -23.03
C ARG A 39 -12.68 36.28 -23.06
N GLN A 40 -13.17 35.84 -24.22
CA GLN A 40 -13.72 34.51 -24.40
C GLN A 40 -12.66 33.42 -24.21
N GLU A 41 -11.44 33.63 -24.75
CA GLU A 41 -10.32 32.74 -24.49
C GLU A 41 -9.99 32.65 -22.99
N LEU A 42 -9.96 33.79 -22.28
CA LEU A 42 -9.68 33.82 -20.85
C LEU A 42 -10.76 33.10 -20.03
N GLU A 43 -12.03 33.29 -20.36
CA GLU A 43 -13.13 32.58 -19.71
C GLU A 43 -12.99 31.05 -19.90
N SER A 44 -12.67 30.61 -21.12
CA SER A 44 -12.40 29.20 -21.40
C SER A 44 -11.21 28.67 -20.58
N LEU A 45 -10.13 29.44 -20.44
CA LEU A 45 -8.98 29.07 -19.62
C LEU A 45 -9.30 29.01 -18.13
N LEU A 46 -10.14 29.91 -17.62
CA LEU A 46 -10.61 29.88 -16.24
C LEU A 46 -11.45 28.62 -15.98
N MET A 47 -12.36 28.26 -16.89
CA MET A 47 -13.13 27.03 -16.80
C MET A 47 -12.23 25.79 -16.78
N LEU A 48 -11.20 25.75 -17.63
CA LEU A 48 -10.22 24.65 -17.64
C LEU A 48 -9.40 24.59 -16.34
N ARG A 49 -9.00 25.74 -15.81
CA ARG A 49 -8.32 25.81 -14.50
C ARG A 49 -9.20 25.26 -13.40
N ASP A 50 -10.48 25.65 -13.37
CA ASP A 50 -11.44 25.19 -12.35
C ASP A 50 -11.69 23.69 -12.47
N LEU A 51 -11.83 23.18 -13.69
CA LEU A 51 -11.95 21.75 -13.95
C LEU A 51 -10.70 21.00 -13.48
N SER A 52 -9.50 21.50 -13.79
CA SER A 52 -8.24 20.92 -13.32
C SER A 52 -8.12 20.96 -11.79
N GLY A 53 -8.57 22.04 -11.15
CA GLY A 53 -8.66 22.15 -9.69
C GLY A 53 -9.62 21.14 -9.09
N ASN A 54 -10.76 20.89 -9.74
CA ASN A 54 -11.71 19.86 -9.30
C ASN A 54 -11.13 18.44 -9.45
N VAL A 55 -10.44 18.15 -10.55
CA VAL A 55 -9.74 16.87 -10.73
C VAL A 55 -8.67 16.68 -9.66
N ALA A 56 -7.88 17.71 -9.35
CA ALA A 56 -6.89 17.64 -8.29
C ALA A 56 -7.52 17.30 -6.93
N ARG A 57 -8.68 17.89 -6.60
CA ARG A 57 -9.44 17.55 -5.38
C ARG A 57 -9.90 16.09 -5.37
N GLN A 58 -10.40 15.60 -6.51
CA GLN A 58 -10.83 14.20 -6.64
C GLN A 58 -9.66 13.23 -6.48
N LEU A 59 -8.46 13.59 -6.94
CA LEU A 59 -7.26 12.79 -6.74
C LEU A 59 -6.86 12.73 -5.26
N SER A 60 -6.97 13.84 -4.52
CA SER A 60 -6.73 13.85 -3.07
C SER A 60 -7.76 13.02 -2.30
N GLU A 61 -9.04 13.07 -2.67
CA GLU A 61 -10.07 12.22 -2.05
C GLU A 61 -9.85 10.73 -2.36
N LEU A 62 -9.39 10.41 -3.58
CA LEU A 62 -9.06 9.04 -3.95
C LEU A 62 -7.82 8.54 -3.21
N GLU A 63 -6.82 9.39 -2.99
CA GLU A 63 -5.65 9.09 -2.16
C GLU A 63 -6.05 8.69 -0.74
N GLU A 64 -6.93 9.45 -0.09
CA GLU A 64 -7.45 9.11 1.25
C GLU A 64 -8.17 7.74 1.25
N LYS A 65 -8.95 7.46 0.20
CA LYS A 65 -9.61 6.16 0.02
C LYS A 65 -8.61 5.02 -0.22
N LEU A 66 -7.48 5.28 -0.88
CA LEU A 66 -6.43 4.28 -1.06
C LEU A 66 -5.67 4.01 0.23
N VAL A 67 -5.42 5.04 1.04
CA VAL A 67 -4.81 4.88 2.38
C VAL A 67 -5.71 4.02 3.26
N THR A 68 -6.99 4.35 3.38
CA THR A 68 -7.94 3.57 4.19
C THR A 68 -8.10 2.13 3.70
N LEU A 69 -8.05 1.89 2.38
CA LEU A 69 -8.05 0.54 1.82
C LEU A 69 -6.75 -0.21 2.16
N ALA A 70 -5.58 0.45 2.07
CA ALA A 70 -4.30 -0.13 2.42
C ALA A 70 -4.27 -0.55 3.91
N ASP A 71 -4.71 0.34 4.82
CA ASP A 71 -4.81 0.06 6.25
C ASP A 71 -5.76 -1.13 6.53
N GLY A 72 -6.89 -1.18 5.82
CA GLY A 72 -7.82 -2.31 5.90
C GLY A 72 -7.18 -3.63 5.46
N THR A 73 -6.39 -3.63 4.39
CA THR A 73 -5.67 -4.83 3.94
C THR A 73 -4.57 -5.26 4.89
N GLU A 74 -3.90 -4.34 5.56
CA GLU A 74 -2.91 -4.64 6.61
C GLU A 74 -3.60 -5.31 7.81
N ALA A 75 -4.74 -4.79 8.25
CA ALA A 75 -5.53 -5.38 9.33
C ALA A 75 -5.95 -6.83 9.00
N VAL A 76 -6.40 -7.08 7.77
CA VAL A 76 -6.74 -8.44 7.31
C VAL A 76 -5.50 -9.34 7.27
N ALA A 77 -4.36 -8.85 6.81
CA ALA A 77 -3.11 -9.61 6.80
C ALA A 77 -2.66 -9.99 8.22
N ALA A 78 -2.80 -9.09 9.20
CA ALA A 78 -2.51 -9.36 10.61
C ALA A 78 -3.42 -10.46 11.17
N VAL A 79 -4.72 -10.40 10.86
CA VAL A 79 -5.68 -11.46 11.24
C VAL A 79 -5.28 -12.79 10.62
N LEU A 80 -5.00 -12.85 9.31
CA LEU A 80 -4.59 -14.08 8.64
C LEU A 80 -3.28 -14.67 9.20
N SER A 81 -2.32 -13.82 9.56
CA SER A 81 -1.07 -14.23 10.22
C SER A 81 -1.34 -14.85 11.60
N ASN A 82 -2.26 -14.26 12.37
CA ASN A 82 -2.71 -14.81 13.64
C ASN A 82 -3.37 -16.19 13.44
N TRP A 83 -4.33 -16.30 12.52
CA TRP A 83 -5.01 -17.58 12.23
C TRP A 83 -4.04 -18.66 11.75
N GLN A 84 -3.02 -18.32 10.95
CA GLN A 84 -1.97 -19.26 10.56
C GLN A 84 -1.21 -19.80 11.79
N THR A 85 -0.91 -18.93 12.76
CA THR A 85 -0.26 -19.31 14.02
C THR A 85 -1.15 -20.25 14.82
N ILE A 86 -2.43 -19.89 15.01
CA ILE A 86 -3.41 -20.71 15.75
C ILE A 86 -3.57 -22.08 15.10
N LEU A 87 -3.82 -22.14 13.79
CA LEU A 87 -4.00 -23.41 13.07
C LEU A 87 -2.75 -24.29 13.12
N ARG A 88 -1.55 -23.70 13.05
CA ARG A 88 -0.29 -24.45 13.23
C ARG A 88 -0.17 -24.99 14.65
N THR A 89 -0.48 -24.20 15.68
CA THR A 89 -0.42 -24.67 17.07
C THR A 89 -1.37 -25.82 17.34
N ILE A 90 -2.59 -25.77 16.79
CA ILE A 90 -3.56 -26.86 16.89
C ILE A 90 -3.05 -28.10 16.16
N ALA A 91 -2.47 -27.95 14.96
CA ALA A 91 -1.92 -29.08 14.22
C ALA A 91 -0.73 -29.74 14.92
N LEU A 92 0.16 -28.96 15.54
CA LEU A 92 1.25 -29.50 16.35
C LEU A 92 0.72 -30.19 17.61
N ALA A 93 -0.29 -29.63 18.27
CA ALA A 93 -0.92 -30.25 19.44
C ALA A 93 -1.70 -31.54 19.08
N SER A 94 -2.40 -31.56 17.94
CA SER A 94 -3.20 -32.71 17.52
C SER A 94 -2.35 -33.89 17.04
N THR A 95 -1.18 -33.63 16.47
CA THR A 95 -0.22 -34.66 16.04
C THR A 95 0.69 -35.14 17.16
N ALA A 96 0.85 -34.35 18.23
CA ALA A 96 1.71 -34.67 19.37
C ALA A 96 1.02 -35.51 20.46
N ILE A 97 -0.22 -35.98 20.27
CA ILE A 97 -0.84 -36.95 21.18
C ILE A 97 -0.07 -38.27 21.03
N PRO A 98 0.75 -38.68 22.02
CA PRO A 98 1.45 -39.95 21.94
C PRO A 98 0.39 -41.06 21.93
N GLN A 99 0.37 -41.88 20.88
CA GLN A 99 -0.37 -43.13 20.97
C GLN A 99 0.29 -43.98 22.07
N PRO A 100 -0.47 -44.55 23.02
CA PRO A 100 0.08 -45.42 24.04
C PRO A 100 0.98 -46.46 23.37
N LYS A 101 2.24 -46.55 23.78
CA LYS A 101 3.09 -47.66 23.38
C LYS A 101 2.41 -48.92 23.89
N GLU A 102 1.95 -49.80 23.00
CA GLU A 102 1.62 -51.15 23.40
C GLU A 102 2.84 -51.77 24.07
N GLU A 103 2.64 -52.16 25.32
CA GLU A 103 3.62 -52.77 26.21
C GLU A 103 4.25 -53.99 25.50
N THR A 104 5.47 -53.79 24.97
CA THR A 104 6.29 -54.91 24.52
C THR A 104 7.01 -55.48 25.74
N LYS A 105 6.30 -56.41 26.38
CA LYS A 105 6.75 -57.54 27.23
C LYS A 105 8.18 -57.42 27.80
N ASP A 106 8.23 -57.28 29.12
CA ASP A 106 9.40 -57.48 29.95
C ASP A 106 9.99 -58.90 29.78
N ASP A 107 11.18 -58.98 29.18
CA ASP A 107 12.03 -60.18 29.26
C ASP A 107 13.03 -60.01 30.43
N PRO A 108 12.92 -60.81 31.52
CA PRO A 108 13.67 -60.59 32.77
C PRO A 108 15.15 -61.04 32.73
N PHE A 109 15.77 -61.18 31.55
CA PHE A 109 17.10 -61.81 31.42
C PHE A 109 18.21 -60.99 30.74
N THR A 110 17.99 -59.72 30.39
CA THR A 110 19.09 -58.87 29.90
C THR A 110 19.64 -57.98 31.01
N ASN A 111 20.61 -58.52 31.75
CA ASN A 111 21.38 -57.80 32.76
C ASN A 111 22.37 -56.85 32.04
N THR A 112 21.88 -55.69 31.60
CA THR A 112 22.71 -54.58 31.12
C THR A 112 22.76 -53.52 32.22
N PRO A 113 23.94 -53.15 32.75
CA PRO A 113 24.03 -52.19 33.85
C PRO A 113 23.50 -50.81 33.38
N PRO A 114 22.79 -50.06 34.23
CA PRO A 114 22.25 -48.76 33.85
C PRO A 114 23.42 -47.81 33.54
N ALA A 115 23.49 -47.38 32.28
CA ALA A 115 24.34 -46.28 31.87
C ALA A 115 23.92 -45.05 32.70
N LYS A 116 24.91 -44.45 33.36
CA LYS A 116 24.77 -43.25 34.20
C LYS A 116 23.86 -42.23 33.50
N GLU A 117 22.73 -41.92 34.14
CA GLU A 117 21.90 -40.79 33.81
C GLU A 117 22.71 -39.51 34.04
N GLN A 118 23.35 -38.99 32.99
CA GLN A 118 23.65 -37.58 32.90
C GLN A 118 22.32 -36.90 32.58
N GLY A 119 21.54 -36.66 33.63
CA GLY A 119 20.27 -35.95 33.54
C GLY A 119 20.49 -34.57 32.98
N ASP A 120 19.89 -34.33 31.82
CA ASP A 120 19.78 -33.08 31.07
C ASP A 120 19.00 -31.98 31.82
N GLY A 121 18.67 -32.17 33.11
CA GLY A 121 18.02 -31.18 33.98
C GLY A 121 16.53 -30.96 33.68
N PHE A 122 15.96 -31.65 32.68
CA PHE A 122 14.56 -31.54 32.32
C PHE A 122 13.68 -32.45 33.18
N PRO A 123 12.59 -31.94 33.77
CA PRO A 123 11.64 -32.77 34.50
C PRO A 123 11.01 -33.79 33.54
N LYS A 124 11.09 -35.09 33.88
CA LYS A 124 10.55 -36.21 33.12
C LYS A 124 9.30 -36.76 33.84
N ASP A 125 8.33 -37.25 33.09
CA ASP A 125 7.17 -37.97 33.65
C ASP A 125 7.55 -39.38 34.16
N GLU A 126 6.58 -40.12 34.72
CA GLU A 126 6.81 -41.47 35.25
C GLU A 126 7.29 -42.46 34.16
N GLU A 127 7.08 -42.14 32.88
CA GLU A 127 7.57 -42.89 31.72
C GLU A 127 8.92 -42.40 31.17
N GLY A 128 9.58 -41.43 31.83
CA GLY A 128 10.89 -40.92 31.45
C GLY A 128 10.88 -39.95 30.26
N VAL A 129 9.69 -39.51 29.81
CA VAL A 129 9.51 -38.54 28.72
C VAL A 129 9.70 -37.12 29.28
N PRO A 130 10.53 -36.27 28.64
CA PRO A 130 10.74 -34.91 29.09
C PRO A 130 9.45 -34.09 28.96
N MET A 131 9.01 -33.48 30.07
CA MET A 131 7.81 -32.66 30.09
C MET A 131 8.05 -31.34 29.34
N PRO A 132 7.09 -30.88 28.51
CA PRO A 132 7.21 -29.59 27.83
C PRO A 132 7.10 -28.42 28.84
N HIS A 133 7.92 -27.39 28.65
CA HIS A 133 7.85 -26.15 29.42
C HIS A 133 6.71 -25.23 28.92
N VAL A 134 6.09 -24.47 29.83
CA VAL A 134 4.93 -23.60 29.57
C VAL A 134 5.28 -22.17 29.15
N LEU A 135 6.47 -21.95 28.58
CA LEU A 135 6.91 -20.60 28.21
C LEU A 135 6.09 -20.05 27.04
N VAL A 136 5.36 -18.95 27.28
CA VAL A 136 4.55 -18.25 26.28
C VAL A 136 5.01 -16.79 26.16
N ARG A 137 4.89 -16.22 24.95
CA ARG A 137 5.16 -14.80 24.69
C ARG A 137 3.87 -14.01 24.88
N ILE A 138 3.87 -13.09 25.84
CA ILE A 138 2.78 -12.12 26.04
C ILE A 138 3.35 -10.74 25.67
N PRO A 139 2.79 -10.06 24.65
CA PRO A 139 3.19 -8.68 24.35
C PRO A 139 2.83 -7.79 25.55
N VAL A 140 3.74 -6.87 25.89
CA VAL A 140 3.54 -5.88 26.94
C VAL A 140 3.29 -4.56 26.23
N ASP A 141 2.18 -3.88 26.53
CA ASP A 141 1.92 -2.55 25.97
C ASP A 141 2.84 -1.54 26.66
N ASP A 142 3.84 -1.03 25.95
CA ASP A 142 4.67 0.09 26.40
C ASP A 142 3.83 1.37 26.36
N GLN A 143 3.05 1.62 27.41
CA GLN A 143 2.38 2.90 27.63
C GLN A 143 3.43 3.98 27.97
N GLN A 144 3.71 4.87 27.02
CA GLN A 144 4.29 6.20 27.25
C GLN A 144 3.27 7.29 26.96
#